data_AF-A0AAV8Q331-F1
#
_entry.id   AF-A0AAV8Q331-F1
#
_cell.length_a   1.000
_cell.length_b   1.000
_cell.length_c   1.000
_cell.angle_alpha   90.00
_cell.angle_beta   90.00
_cell.angle_gamma   90.00
#
_symmetry.space_group_name_H-M   'P 1'
#
loop_
_entity.id
_entity.type
_entity.pdbx_description
1 polymer ?
#
loop_
_entity_poly.entity_id
_entity_poly.type
_entity_poly.pdbx_seq_one_letter_code
_entity_poly.pdbx_strand_id
1 'polypeptide(L)'
;MLGIDDPKNGHLRALDGAKEPLVLAKADLLDVQSLRAAIHGCDGVFHMASPVTDDPEQVIEPAITGTSNVIECCSSTCSSHLLRRVGAVCMNPNRGLHAAVKNTKVSSSSTTNV
;
A
#
# COMPACT_ATOMS: atom_id res chain seq x y z
N MET A 1 5.27 16.10 -13.73
CA MET A 1 4.89 14.88 -14.48
C MET A 1 6.12 13.98 -14.53
N LEU A 2 6.10 12.78 -13.94
CA LEU A 2 7.14 11.80 -14.30
C LEU A 2 7.04 11.53 -15.80
N GLY A 3 8.16 11.25 -16.47
CA GLY A 3 8.13 10.78 -17.84
C GLY A 3 7.21 9.57 -17.91
N ILE A 4 6.08 9.72 -18.61
CA ILE A 4 5.07 8.68 -18.80
C ILE A 4 5.67 7.44 -19.49
N ASP A 5 6.87 7.60 -20.08
CA ASP A 5 7.65 6.60 -20.80
C ASP A 5 9.01 6.32 -20.15
N ASP A 6 9.10 6.28 -18.81
CA ASP A 6 10.31 5.75 -18.15
C ASP A 6 10.51 4.28 -18.58
N PRO A 7 11.65 3.93 -19.23
CA PRO A 7 11.93 2.56 -19.65
C PRO A 7 11.79 1.54 -18.52
N LYS A 8 12.03 1.95 -17.26
CA LYS A 8 11.85 1.12 -16.08
C LYS A 8 10.43 0.58 -15.94
N ASN A 9 9.43 1.32 -16.42
CA ASN A 9 8.01 1.00 -16.27
C ASN A 9 7.41 0.33 -17.51
N GLY A 10 8.19 0.12 -18.58
CA GLY A 10 7.69 -0.45 -19.84
C GLY A 10 7.01 -1.81 -19.67
N HIS A 11 7.48 -2.62 -18.72
CA HIS A 11 6.89 -3.92 -18.41
C HIS A 11 5.43 -3.83 -17.90
N LEU A 12 5.07 -2.77 -17.16
CA LEU A 12 3.69 -2.58 -16.67
C LEU A 12 2.72 -2.29 -17.82
N ARG A 13 3.18 -1.57 -18.85
CA ARG A 13 2.42 -1.28 -20.07
C ARG A 13 2.27 -2.50 -20.98
N ALA A 14 3.23 -3.43 -20.92
CA ALA A 14 3.24 -4.65 -21.71
C ALA A 14 2.35 -5.76 -21.11
N LEU A 15 1.79 -5.58 -19.90
CA LEU A 15 0.88 -6.54 -19.30
C LEU A 15 -0.41 -6.68 -20.14
N ASP A 16 -0.93 -7.90 -20.22
CA ASP A 16 -2.21 -8.16 -20.87
C ASP A 16 -3.32 -7.36 -20.16
N GLY A 17 -4.06 -6.56 -20.94
CA GLY A 17 -5.10 -5.66 -20.44
C GLY A 17 -4.61 -4.27 -19.97
N ALA A 18 -3.30 -3.98 -20.01
CA ALA A 18 -2.78 -2.68 -19.59
C ALA A 18 -2.89 -1.55 -20.64
N LYS A 19 -3.32 -1.87 -21.88
CA LYS A 19 -3.47 -0.88 -22.95
C LYS A 19 -4.57 0.15 -22.65
N GLU A 20 -5.63 -0.23 -21.93
CA GLU A 20 -6.70 0.63 -21.39
C GLU A 20 -7.36 -0.17 -20.23
N PRO A 21 -7.47 0.29 -18.96
CA PRO A 21 -7.33 1.65 -18.44
C PRO A 21 -6.16 1.86 -17.42
N LEU A 22 -4.92 1.47 -17.74
CA LEU A 22 -3.79 1.65 -16.81
C LEU A 22 -3.30 3.12 -16.78
N VAL A 23 -3.28 3.76 -15.61
CA VAL A 23 -2.66 5.07 -15.39
C VAL A 23 -1.50 4.93 -14.41
N LEU A 24 -0.31 5.39 -14.81
CA LEU A 24 0.87 5.41 -13.95
C LEU A 24 1.03 6.81 -13.36
N ALA A 25 0.95 6.92 -12.04
CA ALA A 25 1.16 8.16 -11.30
C ALA A 25 2.49 8.13 -10.54
N LYS A 26 3.17 9.28 -10.45
CA LYS A 26 4.27 9.45 -9.49
C LYS A 26 3.67 9.63 -8.10
N ALA A 27 4.07 8.80 -7.15
CA ALA A 27 3.81 9.04 -5.75
C ALA A 27 4.98 8.55 -4.89
N ASP A 28 5.18 9.20 -3.76
CA ASP A 28 6.09 8.80 -2.69
C ASP A 28 5.27 8.57 -1.42
N LEU A 29 5.56 7.50 -0.68
CA LEU A 29 4.84 7.17 0.54
C LEU A 29 4.96 8.25 1.63
N LEU A 30 6.04 9.03 1.60
CA LEU A 30 6.30 10.10 2.56
C LEU A 30 5.86 11.49 2.05
N ASP A 31 5.38 11.58 0.80
CA ASP A 31 4.77 12.79 0.23
C ASP A 31 3.25 12.63 0.10
N VAL A 32 2.54 13.12 1.12
CA VAL A 32 1.07 13.09 1.22
C VAL A 32 0.39 13.75 0.03
N GLN A 33 0.95 14.80 -0.57
CA GLN A 33 0.31 15.49 -1.70
C GLN A 33 0.39 14.63 -2.95
N SER A 34 1.53 13.97 -3.17
CA SER A 34 1.68 13.02 -4.28
C SER A 34 0.72 11.82 -4.15
N LEU A 35 0.53 11.30 -2.93
CA LEU A 35 -0.43 10.23 -2.64
C LEU A 35 -1.87 10.68 -2.88
N ARG A 36 -2.25 11.86 -2.36
CA ARG A 36 -3.59 12.41 -2.56
C ARG A 36 -3.90 12.58 -4.04
N ALA A 37 -2.96 13.09 -4.83
CA ALA A 37 -3.12 13.22 -6.27
C ALA A 37 -3.29 11.87 -6.98
N ALA A 38 -2.55 10.84 -6.56
CA ALA A 38 -2.63 9.50 -7.14
C ALA A 38 -3.90 8.73 -6.75
N ILE A 39 -4.44 8.97 -5.55
CA ILE A 39 -5.61 8.27 -4.99
C ILE A 39 -6.93 8.96 -5.37
N HIS A 40 -6.90 10.26 -5.68
CA HIS A 40 -8.09 11.03 -6.00
C HIS A 40 -8.91 10.40 -7.13
N GLY A 41 -10.19 10.12 -6.85
CA GLY A 41 -11.12 9.53 -7.82
C GLY A 41 -11.08 8.01 -7.90
N CYS A 42 -10.27 7.33 -7.06
CA CYS A 42 -10.30 5.88 -6.94
C CYS A 42 -11.44 5.41 -6.03
N ASP A 43 -12.18 4.39 -6.47
CA ASP A 43 -13.20 3.73 -5.65
C ASP A 43 -12.60 2.93 -4.49
N GLY A 44 -11.40 2.38 -4.70
CA GLY A 44 -10.62 1.67 -3.69
C GLY A 44 -9.12 1.68 -3.98
N VAL A 45 -8.33 1.36 -2.96
CA VAL A 45 -6.86 1.42 -3.00
C VAL A 45 -6.25 0.08 -2.57
N PHE A 46 -5.25 -0.39 -3.31
CA PHE A 46 -4.40 -1.52 -2.93
C PHE A 46 -3.03 -1.00 -2.50
N HIS A 47 -2.76 -0.98 -1.20
CA HIS A 47 -1.46 -0.57 -0.68
C HIS A 47 -0.50 -1.77 -0.62
N MET A 48 0.35 -1.86 -1.64
CA MET A 48 1.37 -2.92 -1.79
C MET A 48 2.80 -2.43 -1.56
N ALA A 49 3.02 -1.11 -1.56
CA ALA A 49 4.34 -0.51 -1.41
C ALA A 49 4.81 -0.58 0.05
N SER A 50 6.00 -1.12 0.28
CA SER A 50 6.68 -1.14 1.57
C SER A 50 8.18 -1.22 1.28
N PRO A 51 9.03 -0.52 2.06
CA PRO A 51 10.47 -0.71 1.97
C PRO A 51 10.82 -2.18 2.19
N VAL A 52 11.72 -2.73 1.37
CA VAL A 52 12.25 -4.08 1.53
C VAL A 52 13.76 -3.95 1.65
N THR A 53 14.26 -4.13 2.87
CA THR A 53 15.69 -4.11 3.20
C THR A 53 15.90 -4.87 4.51
N ASP A 54 17.12 -5.37 4.72
CA ASP A 54 17.53 -6.07 5.94
C ASP A 54 17.87 -5.10 7.09
N ASP A 55 17.97 -3.81 6.79
CA ASP A 55 18.19 -2.75 7.78
C ASP A 55 16.86 -2.33 8.43
N PRO A 56 16.63 -2.65 9.73
CA PRO A 56 15.37 -2.34 10.40
C PRO A 56 15.07 -0.84 10.49
N GLU A 57 16.10 0.01 10.59
CA GLU A 57 15.91 1.46 10.70
C GLU A 57 15.31 2.05 9.42
N GLN A 58 15.69 1.49 8.27
CA GLN A 58 15.20 1.88 6.95
C GLN A 58 13.81 1.31 6.63
N VAL A 59 13.29 0.37 7.43
CA VAL A 59 11.96 -0.25 7.19
C VAL A 59 10.91 0.27 8.15
N ILE A 60 11.21 0.32 9.45
CA ILE A 60 10.17 0.48 10.49
C ILE A 60 9.44 1.81 10.34
N GLU A 61 10.16 2.93 10.45
CA GLU A 61 9.54 4.25 10.42
C GLU A 61 8.93 4.56 9.04
N PRO A 62 9.61 4.32 7.90
CA PRO A 62 9.01 4.60 6.59
C PRO A 62 7.81 3.71 6.27
N ALA A 63 7.78 2.45 6.72
CA ALA A 63 6.63 1.57 6.53
C ALA A 63 5.43 2.01 7.38
N ILE A 64 5.65 2.43 8.63
CA ILE A 64 4.59 2.93 9.51
C ILE A 64 4.04 4.24 8.96
N THR A 65 4.90 5.24 8.75
CA THR A 65 4.52 6.57 8.28
C THR A 65 3.87 6.50 6.89
N GLY A 66 4.47 5.74 5.96
CA GLY A 66 3.93 5.57 4.62
C GLY A 66 2.55 4.90 4.61
N THR A 67 2.36 3.91 5.46
CA THR A 67 1.03 3.29 5.63
C THR A 67 0.02 4.32 6.14
N SER A 68 0.35 5.06 7.19
CA SER A 68 -0.55 6.03 7.81
C SER A 68 -0.99 7.10 6.81
N ASN A 69 -0.05 7.60 6.01
CA ASN A 69 -0.33 8.56 4.94
C ASN A 69 -1.34 8.01 3.92
N VAL A 70 -1.17 6.75 3.48
CA VAL A 70 -2.11 6.11 2.55
C VAL A 70 -3.50 5.96 3.16
N ILE A 71 -3.60 5.57 4.43
CA ILE A 71 -4.89 5.46 5.13
C ILE A 71 -5.58 6.83 5.22
N GLU A 72 -4.85 7.87 5.58
CA GLU A 72 -5.38 9.22 5.69
C GLU A 72 -5.85 9.75 4.33
N CYS A 73 -5.03 9.61 3.28
CA CYS A 73 -5.43 9.96 1.92
C CYS A 73 -6.68 9.18 1.48
N CYS A 74 -6.71 7.87 1.68
CA CYS A 74 -7.85 7.03 1.33
C CYS A 74 -9.12 7.46 2.10
N SER A 75 -9.02 7.75 3.39
CA SER A 75 -10.18 8.19 4.20
C SER A 75 -10.76 9.54 3.76
N SER A 76 -9.94 10.40 3.16
CA SER A 76 -10.36 11.73 2.71
C SER A 76 -10.82 11.77 1.25
N THR A 77 -10.54 10.72 0.46
CA THR A 77 -10.74 10.76 -1.00
C THR A 77 -11.41 9.53 -1.61
N CYS A 78 -11.42 8.37 -0.92
CA CYS A 78 -12.05 7.14 -1.43
C CYS A 78 -13.39 6.86 -0.76
N SER A 79 -14.30 6.27 -1.52
CA SER A 79 -15.68 6.04 -1.06
C SER A 79 -15.92 4.66 -0.45
N SER A 80 -15.02 3.68 -0.62
CA SER A 80 -15.39 2.29 -0.27
C SER A 80 -14.33 1.43 0.42
N HIS A 81 -13.12 1.19 -0.11
CA HIS A 81 -12.25 0.14 0.46
C HIS A 81 -10.72 0.37 0.31
N LEU A 82 -9.95 0.06 1.36
CA LEU A 82 -8.48 -0.04 1.34
C LEU A 82 -8.08 -1.50 1.63
N LEU A 83 -7.33 -2.13 0.71
CA LEU A 83 -6.72 -3.44 0.94
C LEU A 83 -5.20 -3.29 1.11
N ARG A 84 -4.64 -3.84 2.21
CA ARG A 84 -3.20 -3.82 2.49
C ARG A 84 -2.58 -5.21 2.49
N ARG A 85 -1.40 -5.35 1.89
CA ARG A 85 -0.59 -6.57 2.01
C ARG A 85 -0.16 -6.80 3.45
N VAL A 86 -0.49 -7.97 4.00
CA VAL A 86 -0.14 -8.36 5.38
C VAL A 86 1.09 -9.28 5.37
N GLY A 87 2.27 -8.74 5.01
CA GLY A 87 3.53 -9.52 5.02
C GLY A 87 3.90 -10.06 6.40
N ALA A 88 3.50 -9.36 7.48
CA ALA A 88 3.79 -9.75 8.86
C ALA A 88 3.01 -10.99 9.35
N VAL A 89 1.84 -11.28 8.77
CA VAL A 89 1.01 -12.42 9.21
C VAL A 89 1.63 -13.76 8.81
N CYS A 90 2.37 -13.80 7.70
CA CYS A 90 3.03 -15.01 7.23
C CYS A 90 4.26 -15.40 8.06
N MET A 91 4.87 -14.43 8.76
CA MET A 91 6.10 -14.64 9.55
C MET A 91 5.84 -14.80 11.06
N ASN A 92 4.61 -15.19 11.44
CA ASN A 92 4.34 -15.59 12.82
C ASN A 92 4.57 -17.11 12.96
N PRO A 93 5.65 -17.57 13.62
CA PRO A 93 5.92 -18.99 13.82
C PRO A 93 4.87 -19.68 14.71
N ASN A 94 4.03 -18.92 15.43
CA ASN A 94 2.92 -19.43 16.23
C ASN A 94 1.58 -19.52 15.46
N ARG A 95 1.51 -19.18 14.17
CA ARG A 95 0.29 -19.41 13.38
C ARG A 95 0.23 -20.87 12.92
N GLY A 96 -0.71 -21.63 13.46
CA GLY A 96 -1.04 -22.95 12.94
C GLY A 96 -1.52 -22.88 11.49
N LEU A 97 -1.04 -23.80 10.65
CA LEU A 97 -1.28 -23.90 9.20
C LEU A 97 -2.78 -23.96 8.80
N HIS A 98 -3.68 -24.17 9.76
CA HIS A 98 -5.12 -24.40 9.54
C HIS A 98 -6.03 -23.42 10.32
N ALA A 99 -5.48 -22.31 10.83
CA ALA A 99 -6.30 -21.29 11.48
C ALA A 99 -7.08 -20.48 10.44
N ALA A 100 -8.37 -20.77 10.29
CA ALA A 100 -9.28 -20.00 9.43
C ALA A 100 -9.22 -18.51 9.78
N VAL A 101 -9.04 -17.66 8.77
CA VAL A 101 -9.22 -16.20 8.90
C VAL A 101 -10.70 -15.95 9.14
N LYS A 102 -11.11 -15.93 10.41
CA LYS A 102 -12.43 -15.45 10.80
C LYS A 102 -12.41 -13.94 10.58
N ASN A 103 -13.28 -13.47 9.66
CA ASN A 103 -13.60 -12.08 9.36
C ASN A 103 -12.77 -11.08 10.16
N THR A 104 -11.68 -10.61 9.55
CA THR A 104 -10.87 -9.54 10.12
C THR A 104 -11.76 -8.30 10.19
N LYS A 105 -12.45 -8.13 11.32
CA LYS A 105 -12.97 -6.84 11.73
C LYS A 105 -11.74 -5.94 11.71
N VAL A 106 -11.78 -4.85 10.95
CA VAL A 106 -10.75 -3.81 11.02
C VAL A 106 -10.83 -3.23 12.43
N SER A 107 -10.15 -3.87 13.37
CA SER A 107 -9.82 -3.27 14.64
C SER A 107 -8.61 -2.41 14.36
N SER A 108 -8.77 -1.10 14.51
CA SER A 108 -7.67 -0.18 14.77
C SER A 108 -6.90 -0.70 15.99
N SER A 109 -5.94 -1.59 15.77
CA SER A 109 -5.03 -2.03 16.82
C SER A 109 -3.93 -0.99 16.92
N SER A 110 -4.26 0.13 17.58
CA SER A 110 -3.28 0.82 18.40
C SER A 110 -2.66 -0.24 19.30
N THR A 111 -1.38 -0.52 19.13
CA THR A 111 -0.61 -1.22 20.15
C THR A 111 0.44 -0.25 20.65
N THR A 112 -0.01 0.72 21.43
CA THR A 112 0.71 1.05 22.66
C THR A 112 0.68 -0.19 23.53
N ASN A 113 1.80 -0.56 24.14
CA ASN A 113 1.81 -0.90 25.56
C ASN A 113 3.23 -0.88 26.12
N VAL A 114 3.34 -0.05 27.18
CA VAL A 114 4.32 0.08 28.28
C VAL A 114 5.76 0.47 27.96
#